data_AF-A0A542MWS4-F1
#
_entry.id   AF-A0A542MWS4-F1
#
_cell.length_a   1.000
_cell.length_b   1.000
_cell.length_c   1.000
_cell.angle_alpha   90.00
_cell.angle_beta   90.00
_cell.angle_gamma   90.00
#
_symmetry.space_group_name_H-M   'P 1'
#
loop_
_entity.id
_entity.type
_entity.pdbx_description
1 polymer ?
#
loop_
_entity_poly.entity_id
_entity_poly.type
_entity_poly.pdbx_seq_one_letter_code
_entity_poly.pdbx_strand_id
1 'polypeptide(L)'
;MVRRVNLSQLKSQLRQIEQKQRQAISNYNQAARKLNQAVNNYNSAARAHNARVRANQQRLNQELARLRSQPTSTRYPRYTSSVQTVQTSFRRVEATAESGSWADDRGLFDLAESEAANSAAALNSLLAAPESESDEDARLRNTVLTSELNDIDPDLDNRWRGALFSLSPRNPDAARHFCTSAREILTSILSDRAPDAAVKQVLPGFAPTPNGGVSRRAKIHYLLRQTGNDVDGLAEFIDDDIDSVVALFDDFNGGTHGPAGRFDFAQLAALKTRVEGAIQFLHRIVVH
;
A
#
# COMPACT_ATOMS: atom_id res chain seq x y z
N MET A 1 -17.47 -74.13 -29.38
CA MET A 1 -16.01 -73.98 -29.58
C MET A 1 -15.45 -73.09 -28.48
N VAL A 2 -14.75 -73.67 -27.51
CA VAL A 2 -14.11 -72.93 -26.41
C VAL A 2 -12.72 -72.48 -26.89
N ARG A 3 -12.51 -71.17 -27.11
CA ARG A 3 -11.19 -70.63 -27.43
C ARG A 3 -10.26 -70.86 -26.24
N ARG A 4 -9.33 -71.83 -26.35
CA ARG A 4 -8.25 -72.01 -25.39
C ARG A 4 -7.24 -70.88 -25.56
N VAL A 5 -7.20 -69.98 -24.58
CA VAL A 5 -6.21 -68.90 -24.50
C VAL A 5 -4.82 -69.55 -24.40
N ASN A 6 -3.91 -69.19 -25.30
CA ASN A 6 -2.53 -69.69 -25.29
C ASN A 6 -1.73 -68.99 -24.16
N LEU A 7 -0.79 -69.71 -23.54
CA LEU A 7 0.10 -69.20 -22.48
C LEU A 7 0.79 -67.87 -22.86
N SER A 8 1.07 -67.66 -24.14
CA SER A 8 1.62 -66.41 -24.69
C SER A 8 0.64 -65.24 -24.65
N GLN A 9 -0.65 -65.48 -24.89
CA GLN A 9 -1.73 -64.48 -24.78
C GLN A 9 -1.96 -64.10 -23.32
N LEU A 10 -1.90 -65.07 -22.40
CA LEU A 10 -2.04 -64.83 -20.97
C LEU A 10 -0.87 -64.00 -20.42
N LYS A 11 0.38 -64.29 -20.82
CA LYS A 11 1.57 -63.47 -20.51
C LYS A 11 1.52 -62.07 -21.13
N SER A 12 0.87 -61.90 -22.28
CA SER A 12 0.68 -60.59 -22.92
C SER A 12 -0.35 -59.75 -22.17
N GLN A 13 -1.49 -60.35 -21.79
CA GLN A 13 -2.52 -59.70 -20.98
C GLN A 13 -1.99 -59.28 -19.60
N LEU A 14 -1.19 -60.14 -18.94
CA LEU A 14 -0.56 -59.83 -17.66
C LEU A 14 0.37 -58.61 -17.77
N ARG A 15 1.22 -58.55 -18.81
CA ARG A 15 2.09 -57.40 -19.06
C ARG A 15 1.31 -56.11 -19.38
N GLN A 16 0.20 -56.22 -20.11
CA GLN A 16 -0.67 -55.05 -20.37
C GLN A 16 -1.33 -54.54 -19.08
N ILE A 17 -1.77 -55.44 -18.19
CA ILE A 17 -2.34 -55.07 -16.89
C ILE A 17 -1.28 -54.41 -16.01
N GLU A 18 -0.07 -54.98 -15.94
CA GLU A 18 1.06 -54.41 -15.20
C GLU A 18 1.45 -53.02 -15.73
N GLN A 19 1.53 -52.84 -17.06
CA GLN A 19 1.79 -51.53 -17.66
C GLN A 19 0.71 -50.51 -17.33
N LYS A 20 -0.58 -50.88 -17.44
CA LYS A 20 -1.70 -50.02 -17.06
C LYS A 20 -1.63 -49.63 -15.58
N GLN A 21 -1.30 -50.57 -14.71
CA GLN A 21 -1.13 -50.32 -13.27
C GLN A 21 0.04 -49.36 -13.00
N ARG A 22 1.21 -49.58 -13.61
CA ARG A 22 2.36 -48.68 -13.49
C ARG A 22 2.04 -47.28 -14.01
N GLN A 23 1.31 -47.17 -15.12
CA GLN A 23 0.89 -45.89 -15.67
C GLN A 23 -0.10 -45.17 -14.76
N ALA A 24 -1.08 -45.88 -14.19
CA ALA A 24 -2.01 -45.32 -13.21
C ALA A 24 -1.29 -44.82 -11.95
N ILE A 25 -0.34 -45.59 -11.42
CA ILE A 25 0.49 -45.20 -10.27
C ILE A 25 1.34 -43.97 -10.61
N SER A 26 1.95 -43.93 -11.79
CA SER A 26 2.76 -42.79 -12.22
C SER A 26 1.91 -41.52 -12.36
N ASN A 27 0.73 -41.62 -12.98
CA ASN A 27 -0.22 -40.51 -13.12
C ASN A 27 -0.69 -40.01 -11.75
N TYR A 28 -1.02 -40.92 -10.83
CA TYR A 28 -1.39 -40.58 -9.46
C TYR A 28 -0.25 -39.86 -8.73
N ASN A 29 0.98 -40.37 -8.81
CA ASN A 29 2.15 -39.76 -8.17
C ASN A 29 2.46 -38.38 -8.75
N GLN A 30 2.28 -38.18 -10.06
CA GLN A 30 2.42 -36.87 -10.69
C GLN A 30 1.36 -35.88 -10.19
N ALA A 31 0.10 -36.31 -10.10
CA ALA A 31 -0.98 -35.49 -9.56
C ALA A 31 -0.74 -35.13 -8.10
N ALA A 32 -0.34 -36.09 -7.27
CA ALA A 32 -0.01 -35.88 -5.86
C ALA A 32 1.16 -34.91 -5.67
N ARG A 33 2.21 -34.99 -6.49
CA ARG A 33 3.33 -34.03 -6.47
C ARG A 33 2.90 -32.62 -6.82
N LYS A 34 2.06 -32.46 -7.86
CA LYS A 34 1.50 -31.14 -8.25
C LYS A 34 0.65 -30.55 -7.13
N LEU A 35 -0.20 -31.36 -6.50
CA LEU A 35 -1.00 -30.94 -5.35
C LEU A 35 -0.11 -30.50 -4.19
N ASN A 36 0.89 -31.30 -3.82
CA ASN A 36 1.82 -30.97 -2.74
C ASN A 36 2.61 -29.67 -3.04
N GLN A 37 3.00 -29.45 -4.29
CA GLN A 37 3.65 -28.20 -4.70
C GLN A 37 2.70 -27.00 -4.54
N ALA A 38 1.44 -27.13 -4.99
CA ALA A 38 0.44 -26.08 -4.82
C ALA A 38 0.17 -25.77 -3.34
N VAL A 39 0.04 -26.80 -2.49
CA VAL A 39 -0.13 -26.66 -1.04
C VAL A 39 1.09 -25.98 -0.40
N ASN A 40 2.30 -26.36 -0.80
CA ASN A 40 3.53 -25.74 -0.27
C ASN A 40 3.64 -24.27 -0.66
N ASN A 41 3.30 -23.93 -1.91
CA ASN A 41 3.28 -22.54 -2.40
C ASN A 41 2.22 -21.70 -1.68
N TYR A 42 1.03 -22.27 -1.47
CA TYR A 42 -0.02 -21.60 -0.69
C TYR A 42 0.44 -21.36 0.75
N ASN A 43 0.98 -22.38 1.40
CA ASN A 43 1.46 -22.28 2.78
C ASN A 43 2.62 -21.30 2.93
N SER A 44 3.55 -21.22 1.97
CA SER A 44 4.62 -20.23 2.00
C SER A 44 4.10 -18.81 1.81
N ALA A 45 3.17 -18.60 0.87
CA ALA A 45 2.51 -17.31 0.67
C ALA A 45 1.72 -16.87 1.92
N ALA A 46 0.95 -17.77 2.52
CA ALA A 46 0.20 -17.51 3.75
C ALA A 46 1.13 -17.17 4.93
N ARG A 47 2.26 -17.87 5.08
CA ARG A 47 3.27 -17.53 6.12
C ARG A 47 3.90 -16.17 5.88
N ALA A 48 4.23 -15.83 4.63
CA ALA A 48 4.80 -14.54 4.28
C ALA A 48 3.81 -13.40 4.55
N HIS A 49 2.54 -13.59 4.17
CA HIS A 49 1.45 -12.67 4.49
C HIS A 49 1.31 -12.47 6.01
N ASN A 50 1.17 -13.55 6.77
CA ASN A 50 1.03 -13.48 8.23
C ASN A 50 2.24 -12.84 8.92
N ALA A 51 3.45 -13.03 8.39
CA ALA A 51 4.64 -12.37 8.89
C ALA A 51 4.60 -10.85 8.64
N ARG A 52 4.13 -10.41 7.47
CA ARG A 52 3.94 -8.98 7.16
C ARG A 52 2.90 -8.34 8.06
N VAL A 53 1.72 -8.95 8.20
CA VAL A 53 0.66 -8.47 9.11
C VAL A 53 1.20 -8.29 10.52
N ARG A 54 1.88 -9.30 11.08
CA ARG A 54 2.45 -9.19 12.45
C ARG A 54 3.51 -8.09 12.54
N ALA A 55 4.36 -7.94 11.53
CA ALA A 55 5.38 -6.91 11.51
C ALA A 55 4.75 -5.50 11.49
N ASN A 56 3.71 -5.32 10.67
CA ASN A 56 2.97 -4.07 10.57
C ASN A 56 2.21 -3.75 11.87
N GLN A 57 1.49 -4.70 12.45
CA GLN A 57 0.84 -4.55 13.77
C GLN A 57 1.84 -4.16 14.86
N GLN A 58 2.99 -4.86 14.91
CA GLN A 58 4.03 -4.57 15.89
C GLN A 58 4.59 -3.16 15.69
N ARG A 59 4.86 -2.77 14.44
CA ARG A 59 5.36 -1.44 14.10
C ARG A 59 4.36 -0.36 14.49
N LEU A 60 3.09 -0.50 14.11
CA LEU A 60 2.03 0.43 14.46
C LEU A 60 1.94 0.62 15.98
N ASN A 61 1.89 -0.48 16.73
CA ASN A 61 1.81 -0.45 18.19
C ASN A 61 3.03 0.23 18.83
N GLN A 62 4.24 -0.01 18.29
CA GLN A 62 5.46 0.65 18.75
C GLN A 62 5.41 2.16 18.50
N GLU A 63 5.01 2.60 17.31
CA GLU A 63 4.91 4.03 16.97
C GLU A 63 3.83 4.74 17.82
N LEU A 64 2.69 4.10 18.05
CA LEU A 64 1.65 4.62 18.94
C LEU A 64 2.11 4.70 20.40
N ALA A 65 2.86 3.71 20.88
CA ALA A 65 3.43 3.73 22.22
C ALA A 65 4.44 4.88 22.38
N ARG A 66 5.29 5.10 21.37
CA ARG A 66 6.22 6.25 21.32
C ARG A 66 5.47 7.57 21.38
N LEU A 67 4.45 7.76 20.54
CA LEU A 67 3.64 8.99 20.54
C LEU A 67 2.99 9.26 21.90
N ARG A 68 2.46 8.22 22.55
CA ARG A 68 1.84 8.35 23.89
C ARG A 68 2.85 8.64 24.99
N SER A 69 4.10 8.22 24.81
CA SER A 69 5.18 8.44 25.78
C SER A 69 5.81 9.84 25.67
N GLN A 70 5.61 10.54 24.55
CA GLN A 70 6.15 11.86 24.34
C GLN A 70 5.35 12.90 25.16
N PRO A 71 6.01 13.95 25.71
CA PRO A 71 5.32 15.06 26.34
C PRO A 71 4.34 15.70 25.36
N THR A 72 3.20 16.20 25.86
CA THR A 72 2.25 16.95 25.05
C THR A 72 2.95 18.12 24.38
N SER A 73 3.20 17.99 23.07
CA SER A 73 3.84 18.99 22.23
C SER A 73 2.78 19.78 21.50
N THR A 74 2.96 21.11 21.43
CA THR A 74 2.15 21.99 20.58
C THR A 74 2.70 22.12 19.17
N ARG A 75 3.82 21.44 18.85
CA ARG A 75 4.41 21.43 17.51
C ARG A 75 3.61 20.52 16.58
N TYR A 76 3.42 20.95 15.34
CA TYR A 76 2.69 20.21 14.30
C TYR A 76 1.26 19.83 14.71
N PRO A 77 0.43 20.77 15.21
CA PRO A 77 -0.89 20.45 15.73
C PRO A 77 -1.81 19.87 14.64
N ARG A 78 -1.69 20.40 13.42
CA ARG A 78 -2.50 19.95 12.28
C ARG A 78 -2.17 18.52 11.88
N TYR A 79 -0.89 18.19 11.71
CA TYR A 79 -0.47 16.83 11.38
C TYR A 79 -0.71 15.86 12.54
N THR A 80 -0.59 16.30 13.79
CA THR A 80 -0.98 15.49 14.96
C THR A 80 -2.46 15.11 14.90
N SER A 81 -3.35 16.07 14.62
CA SER A 81 -4.77 15.79 14.45
C SER A 81 -5.04 14.86 13.27
N SER A 82 -4.37 15.04 12.12
CA SER A 82 -4.58 14.15 10.97
C SER A 82 -4.10 12.72 11.23
N VAL A 83 -2.98 12.54 11.93
CA VAL A 83 -2.52 11.21 12.37
C VAL A 83 -3.57 10.55 13.26
N GLN A 84 -4.16 11.27 14.22
CA GLN A 84 -5.25 10.74 15.05
C GLN A 84 -6.47 10.32 14.21
N THR A 85 -6.86 11.13 13.23
CA THR A 85 -7.95 10.80 12.31
C THR A 85 -7.66 9.51 11.54
N VAL A 86 -6.47 9.37 10.95
CA VAL A 86 -6.02 8.15 10.25
C VAL A 86 -6.07 6.92 11.15
N GLN A 87 -5.64 7.05 12.42
CA GLN A 87 -5.75 5.95 13.38
C GLN A 87 -7.22 5.57 13.68
N THR A 88 -8.09 6.56 13.77
CA THR A 88 -9.52 6.33 14.02
C THR A 88 -10.20 5.65 12.83
N SER A 89 -9.95 6.10 11.59
CA SER A 89 -10.50 5.46 10.40
C SER A 89 -9.88 4.08 10.14
N PHE A 90 -8.59 3.88 10.44
CA PHE A 90 -7.96 2.55 10.35
C PHE A 90 -8.67 1.52 11.22
N ARG A 91 -9.04 1.88 12.46
CA ARG A 91 -9.82 0.97 13.34
C ARG A 91 -11.18 0.57 12.75
N ARG A 92 -11.78 1.41 11.90
CA ARG A 92 -13.03 1.05 11.20
C ARG A 92 -12.75 0.05 10.08
N VAL A 93 -11.64 0.21 9.36
CA VAL A 93 -11.17 -0.78 8.38
C VAL A 93 -10.88 -2.11 9.06
N GLU A 94 -10.17 -2.10 10.18
CA GLU A 94 -9.87 -3.27 11.01
C GLU A 94 -11.14 -3.98 11.47
N ALA A 95 -12.09 -3.26 12.07
CA ALA A 95 -13.36 -3.84 12.48
C ALA A 95 -14.14 -4.46 11.31
N THR A 96 -14.06 -3.85 10.11
CA THR A 96 -14.72 -4.39 8.92
C THR A 96 -14.06 -5.67 8.43
N ALA A 97 -12.72 -5.71 8.40
CA ALA A 97 -11.95 -6.90 8.06
C ALA A 97 -12.20 -8.04 9.06
N GLU A 98 -12.18 -7.76 10.37
CA GLU A 98 -12.43 -8.74 11.43
C GLU A 98 -13.84 -9.34 11.39
N SER A 99 -14.83 -8.55 10.96
CA SER A 99 -16.21 -9.02 10.80
C SER A 99 -16.38 -10.01 9.64
N GLY A 100 -15.38 -10.14 8.75
CA GLY A 100 -15.48 -10.94 7.52
C GLY A 100 -16.38 -10.33 6.45
N SER A 101 -16.83 -9.08 6.64
CA SER A 101 -17.69 -8.36 5.67
C SER A 101 -16.93 -7.87 4.44
N TRP A 102 -15.61 -8.01 4.42
CA TRP A 102 -14.73 -7.60 3.34
C TRP A 102 -13.67 -8.68 3.08
N ALA A 103 -13.55 -9.12 1.82
CA ALA A 103 -12.69 -10.22 1.42
C ALA A 103 -11.21 -9.81 1.18
N ASP A 104 -10.91 -8.51 1.12
CA ASP A 104 -9.62 -7.91 0.77
C ASP A 104 -8.80 -8.70 -0.26
N ASP A 105 -9.34 -8.86 -1.47
CA ASP A 105 -8.69 -9.60 -2.55
C ASP A 105 -7.45 -8.89 -3.12
N ARG A 106 -7.27 -7.61 -2.80
CA ARG A 106 -6.17 -6.77 -3.28
C ARG A 106 -5.14 -6.42 -2.21
N GLY A 107 -5.25 -6.93 -0.98
CA GLY A 107 -4.31 -6.62 0.10
C GLY A 107 -4.28 -5.15 0.49
N LEU A 108 -5.42 -4.45 0.42
CA LEU A 108 -5.56 -3.05 0.83
C LEU A 108 -5.56 -2.91 2.35
N PHE A 109 -5.88 -3.96 3.10
CA PHE A 109 -5.81 -3.95 4.56
C PHE A 109 -4.37 -3.77 5.03
N ASP A 110 -3.46 -4.56 4.46
CA ASP A 110 -2.02 -4.46 4.72
C ASP A 110 -1.46 -3.06 4.39
N LEU A 111 -1.97 -2.44 3.32
CA LEU A 111 -1.60 -1.08 2.93
C LEU A 111 -2.17 -0.03 3.90
N ALA A 112 -3.42 -0.16 4.33
CA ALA A 112 -4.02 0.70 5.34
C ALA A 112 -3.30 0.64 6.68
N GLU A 113 -2.93 -0.56 7.10
CA GLU A 113 -2.13 -0.75 8.30
C GLU A 113 -0.74 -0.13 8.17
N SER A 114 -0.11 -0.32 7.01
CA SER A 114 1.21 0.25 6.72
C SER A 114 1.18 1.78 6.72
N GLU A 115 0.14 2.38 6.16
CA GLU A 115 -0.04 3.84 6.13
C GLU A 115 -0.39 4.42 7.50
N ALA A 116 -1.22 3.72 8.29
CA ALA A 116 -1.44 4.07 9.68
C ALA A 116 -0.12 4.10 10.45
N ALA A 117 0.75 3.10 10.28
CA ALA A 117 2.06 3.09 10.91
C ALA A 117 3.01 4.17 10.36
N ASN A 118 3.02 4.41 9.04
CA ASN A 118 3.83 5.43 8.40
C ASN A 118 3.45 6.84 8.89
N SER A 119 2.16 7.12 9.07
CA SER A 119 1.68 8.40 9.59
C SER A 119 2.20 8.68 11.01
N ALA A 120 2.12 7.69 11.90
CA ALA A 120 2.61 7.77 13.27
C ALA A 120 4.14 7.87 13.33
N ALA A 121 4.85 7.08 12.51
CA ALA A 121 6.32 7.13 12.41
C ALA A 121 6.82 8.51 11.96
N ALA A 122 6.16 9.11 10.97
CA ALA A 122 6.51 10.45 10.52
C ALA A 122 6.30 11.51 11.60
N LEU A 123 5.22 11.40 12.40
CA LEU A 123 5.01 12.31 13.52
C LEU A 123 6.08 12.12 14.62
N ASN A 124 6.42 10.87 14.96
CA ASN A 124 7.51 10.59 15.89
C ASN A 124 8.84 11.17 15.41
N SER A 125 9.14 11.08 14.11
CA SER A 125 10.35 11.66 13.51
C SER A 125 10.36 13.19 13.57
N LEU A 126 9.22 13.84 13.36
CA LEU A 126 9.10 15.30 13.49
C LEU A 126 9.28 15.79 14.94
N LEU A 127 8.78 15.01 15.91
CA LEU A 127 8.85 15.32 17.34
C LEU A 127 10.17 14.92 17.99
N ALA A 128 10.95 14.06 17.36
CA ALA A 128 12.28 13.68 17.81
C ALA A 128 13.24 14.89 17.88
N ALA A 129 14.25 14.77 18.72
CA ALA A 129 15.35 15.72 18.73
C ALA A 129 16.12 15.60 17.40
N PRO A 130 16.65 16.72 16.85
CA PRO A 130 17.41 16.67 15.60
C PRO A 130 18.59 15.70 15.76
N GLU A 131 18.69 14.74 14.84
CA GLU A 131 19.87 13.88 14.78
C GLU A 131 21.03 14.64 14.10
N SER A 132 22.27 14.31 14.47
CA SER A 132 23.46 14.87 13.83
C SER A 132 23.44 14.58 12.32
N GLU A 133 23.78 15.58 11.51
CA GLU A 133 23.83 15.46 10.05
C GLU A 133 24.65 14.23 9.65
N SER A 134 24.00 13.24 9.04
CA SER A 134 24.66 12.11 8.39
C SER A 134 24.84 12.43 6.91
N ASP A 135 26.00 12.10 6.34
CA ASP A 135 26.31 12.28 4.90
C ASP A 135 25.57 11.25 4.01
N GLU A 136 24.31 10.92 4.34
CA GLU A 136 23.53 9.89 3.66
C GLU A 136 22.56 10.44 2.59
N ASP A 137 22.83 11.63 2.03
CA ASP A 137 22.02 12.28 0.97
C ASP A 137 21.64 11.32 -0.18
N ALA A 138 22.52 10.38 -0.54
CA ALA A 138 22.27 9.39 -1.59
C ALA A 138 21.09 8.45 -1.26
N ARG A 139 20.84 8.13 0.01
CA ARG A 139 19.74 7.25 0.42
C ARG A 139 18.37 7.90 0.26
N LEU A 140 18.27 9.23 0.36
CA LEU A 140 17.02 9.95 0.08
C LEU A 140 16.58 9.81 -1.37
N ARG A 141 17.51 9.54 -2.28
CA ARG A 141 17.23 9.39 -3.72
C ARG A 141 16.77 7.99 -4.12
N ASN A 142 16.99 6.98 -3.26
CA ASN A 142 16.55 5.62 -3.53
C ASN A 142 15.05 5.51 -3.29
N THR A 143 14.30 4.95 -4.23
CA THR A 143 12.86 4.77 -4.08
C THR A 143 12.46 3.31 -3.94
N VAL A 144 11.40 3.06 -3.17
CA VAL A 144 10.76 1.75 -3.12
C VAL A 144 9.76 1.56 -4.26
N LEU A 145 9.39 2.66 -4.93
CA LEU A 145 8.55 2.61 -6.13
C LEU A 145 9.38 2.03 -7.27
N THR A 146 8.85 1.01 -7.91
CA THR A 146 9.48 0.26 -9.00
C THR A 146 8.83 0.59 -10.34
N SER A 147 7.54 0.32 -10.48
CA SER A 147 6.76 0.59 -11.69
C SER A 147 5.46 1.35 -11.40
N GLU A 148 5.11 1.57 -10.14
CA GLU A 148 3.79 2.03 -9.71
C GLU A 148 3.35 3.32 -10.44
N LEU A 149 4.23 4.30 -10.56
CA LEU A 149 3.91 5.55 -11.26
C LEU A 149 3.92 5.37 -12.78
N ASN A 150 4.89 4.62 -13.32
CA ASN A 150 5.01 4.37 -14.75
C ASN A 150 3.83 3.54 -15.31
N ASP A 151 3.24 2.66 -14.50
CA ASP A 151 2.03 1.89 -14.84
C ASP A 151 0.79 2.79 -14.98
N ILE A 152 0.82 3.96 -14.33
CA ILE A 152 -0.25 4.95 -14.39
C ILE A 152 0.00 5.93 -15.55
N ASP A 153 1.15 6.60 -15.54
CA ASP A 153 1.62 7.55 -16.53
C ASP A 153 3.15 7.77 -16.37
N PRO A 154 3.98 7.56 -17.41
CA PRO A 154 5.42 7.83 -17.37
C PRO A 154 5.79 9.25 -16.92
N ASP A 155 4.95 10.25 -17.17
CA ASP A 155 5.21 11.62 -16.71
C ASP A 155 5.17 11.74 -15.19
N LEU A 156 4.34 10.94 -14.50
CA LEU A 156 4.33 10.87 -13.04
C LEU A 156 5.64 10.29 -12.48
N ASP A 157 6.20 9.27 -13.15
CA ASP A 157 7.49 8.68 -12.77
C ASP A 157 8.63 9.70 -12.94
N ASN A 158 8.66 10.42 -14.06
CA ASN A 158 9.63 11.49 -14.30
C ASN A 158 9.54 12.58 -13.22
N ARG A 159 8.32 12.97 -12.86
CA ARG A 159 8.04 13.99 -11.85
C ARG A 159 8.47 13.55 -10.46
N TRP A 160 8.29 12.27 -10.12
CA TRP A 160 8.79 11.68 -8.87
C TRP A 160 10.31 11.65 -8.80
N ARG A 161 10.99 11.22 -9.87
CA ARG A 161 12.46 11.26 -9.95
C ARG A 161 13.01 12.67 -9.77
N GLY A 162 12.35 13.66 -10.37
CA GLY A 162 12.68 15.08 -10.17
C GLY A 162 12.53 15.52 -8.70
N ALA A 163 11.42 15.12 -8.05
CA ALA A 163 11.19 15.40 -6.63
C ALA A 163 12.29 14.80 -5.75
N LEU A 164 12.65 13.53 -5.95
CA LEU A 164 13.71 12.85 -5.21
C LEU A 164 15.09 13.46 -5.43
N PHE A 165 15.39 13.86 -6.67
CA PHE A 165 16.65 14.53 -6.99
C PHE A 165 16.80 15.85 -6.23
N SER A 166 15.69 16.57 -6.02
CA SER A 166 15.69 17.85 -5.32
C SER A 166 15.87 17.71 -3.79
N LEU A 167 15.47 16.58 -3.21
CA LEU A 167 15.40 16.36 -1.76
C LEU A 167 16.80 16.38 -1.11
N SER A 168 17.04 17.33 -0.20
CA SER A 168 18.34 17.46 0.49
C SER A 168 18.21 18.20 1.84
N PRO A 169 18.84 17.71 2.93
CA PRO A 169 18.92 18.42 4.21
C PRO A 169 19.65 19.77 4.12
N ARG A 170 20.54 19.91 3.14
CA ARG A 170 21.38 21.10 2.94
C ARG A 170 20.63 22.25 2.28
N ASN A 171 19.49 21.97 1.64
CA ASN A 171 18.68 22.97 0.97
C ASN A 171 17.28 23.03 1.62
N PRO A 172 16.96 24.08 2.42
CA PRO A 172 15.65 24.19 3.06
C PRO A 172 14.48 24.29 2.05
N ASP A 173 14.74 24.69 0.81
CA ASP A 173 13.71 24.78 -0.24
C ASP A 173 13.44 23.43 -0.95
N ALA A 174 14.34 22.46 -0.79
CA ALA A 174 14.19 21.12 -1.35
C ALA A 174 12.92 20.43 -0.87
N ALA A 175 12.60 20.55 0.42
CA ALA A 175 11.39 20.00 1.00
C ALA A 175 10.13 20.60 0.33
N ARG A 176 10.13 21.90 0.03
CA ARG A 176 8.99 22.57 -0.61
C ARG A 176 8.77 22.10 -2.04
N HIS A 177 9.85 21.97 -2.81
CA HIS A 177 9.78 21.44 -4.16
C HIS A 177 9.33 19.98 -4.18
N PHE A 178 9.83 19.17 -3.25
CA PHE A 178 9.40 17.78 -3.08
C PHE A 178 7.90 17.72 -2.75
N CYS A 179 7.43 18.46 -1.74
CA CYS A 179 6.02 18.48 -1.34
C CYS A 179 5.09 18.95 -2.46
N THR A 180 5.49 19.97 -3.22
CA THR A 180 4.71 20.47 -4.37
C THR A 180 4.59 19.39 -5.44
N SER A 181 5.71 18.73 -5.77
CA SER A 181 5.73 17.64 -6.73
C SER A 181 4.88 16.46 -6.27
N ALA A 182 5.05 16.01 -5.03
CA ALA A 182 4.29 14.92 -4.44
C ALA A 182 2.78 15.20 -4.43
N ARG A 183 2.35 16.42 -4.05
CA ARG A 183 0.92 16.80 -4.02
C ARG A 183 0.28 16.69 -5.40
N GLU A 184 0.95 17.21 -6.41
CA GLU A 184 0.46 17.13 -7.79
C GLU A 184 0.43 15.68 -8.28
N ILE A 185 1.41 14.82 -7.94
CA ILE A 185 1.36 13.37 -8.27
C ILE A 185 0.11 12.72 -7.67
N LEU A 186 -0.13 12.89 -6.37
CA LEU A 186 -1.30 12.30 -5.69
C LEU A 186 -2.62 12.78 -6.30
N THR A 187 -2.67 14.06 -6.69
CA THR A 187 -3.86 14.67 -7.31
C THR A 187 -4.10 14.16 -8.73
N SER A 188 -3.04 14.01 -9.52
CA SER A 188 -3.10 13.50 -10.89
C SER A 188 -3.55 12.05 -10.94
N ILE A 189 -2.99 11.17 -10.09
CA ILE A 189 -3.38 9.75 -10.03
C ILE A 189 -4.90 9.60 -9.92
N LEU A 190 -5.54 10.35 -9.01
CA LEU A 190 -6.99 10.29 -8.82
C LEU A 190 -7.77 10.98 -9.94
N SER A 191 -7.27 12.11 -10.46
CA SER A 191 -7.99 12.87 -11.48
C SER A 191 -8.02 12.16 -12.83
N ASP A 192 -6.91 11.49 -13.18
CA ASP A 192 -6.78 10.77 -14.44
C ASP A 192 -7.58 9.46 -14.43
N ARG A 193 -7.62 8.79 -13.28
CA ARG A 193 -8.28 7.47 -13.13
C ARG A 193 -9.74 7.55 -12.69
N ALA A 194 -10.16 8.68 -12.10
CA ALA A 194 -11.55 8.98 -11.77
C ALA A 194 -11.98 10.36 -12.31
N PRO A 195 -12.16 10.50 -13.64
CA PRO A 195 -12.64 11.75 -14.23
C PRO A 195 -14.03 12.12 -13.71
N ASP A 196 -14.25 13.42 -13.45
CA ASP A 196 -15.48 13.92 -12.81
C ASP A 196 -16.76 13.48 -13.54
N ALA A 197 -16.73 13.45 -14.87
CA ALA A 197 -17.87 13.00 -15.68
C ALA A 197 -18.23 11.53 -15.42
N ALA A 198 -17.23 10.65 -15.33
CA ALA A 198 -17.43 9.23 -15.07
C ALA A 198 -17.94 9.00 -13.65
N VAL A 199 -17.37 9.71 -12.67
CA VAL A 199 -17.81 9.60 -11.27
C VAL A 199 -19.25 10.08 -11.12
N LYS A 200 -19.64 11.22 -11.72
CA LYS A 200 -21.01 11.75 -11.65
C LYS A 200 -22.06 10.78 -12.23
N GLN A 201 -21.69 9.99 -13.25
CA GLN A 201 -22.58 8.99 -13.84
C GLN A 201 -22.85 7.81 -12.89
N VAL A 202 -21.82 7.35 -12.17
CA VAL A 202 -21.91 6.17 -11.29
C VAL A 202 -22.34 6.52 -9.86
N LEU A 203 -21.98 7.72 -9.39
CA LEU A 203 -22.17 8.20 -8.02
C LEU A 203 -22.88 9.56 -7.97
N PRO A 204 -24.15 9.65 -8.41
CA PRO A 204 -24.88 10.92 -8.42
C PRO A 204 -25.22 11.45 -7.01
N GLY A 205 -25.10 10.61 -5.97
CA GLY A 205 -25.48 10.95 -4.58
C GLY A 205 -24.43 11.75 -3.80
N PHE A 206 -23.23 11.96 -4.33
CA PHE A 206 -22.21 12.76 -3.66
C PHE A 206 -22.46 14.25 -3.85
N ALA A 207 -22.38 15.01 -2.74
CA ALA A 207 -22.47 16.46 -2.80
C ALA A 207 -21.32 17.02 -3.66
N PRO A 208 -21.60 17.93 -4.61
CA PRO A 208 -20.57 18.58 -5.38
C PRO A 208 -19.67 19.42 -4.46
N THR A 209 -18.40 19.56 -4.84
CA THR A 209 -17.50 20.51 -4.18
C THR A 209 -17.99 21.94 -4.39
N PRO A 210 -17.49 22.93 -3.61
CA PRO A 210 -17.87 24.34 -3.79
C PRO A 210 -17.68 24.86 -5.23
N ASN A 211 -16.75 24.27 -5.99
CA ASN A 211 -16.47 24.62 -7.38
C ASN A 211 -17.29 23.80 -8.41
N GLY A 212 -18.29 23.01 -7.98
CA GLY A 212 -19.11 22.17 -8.85
C GLY A 212 -18.45 20.86 -9.32
N GLY A 213 -17.27 20.55 -8.79
CA GLY A 213 -16.51 19.34 -9.09
C GLY A 213 -16.91 18.15 -8.21
N VAL A 214 -16.26 17.02 -8.44
CA VAL A 214 -16.41 15.79 -7.64
C VAL A 214 -15.43 15.80 -6.47
N SER A 215 -15.86 15.38 -5.29
CA SER A 215 -14.98 15.28 -4.11
C SER A 215 -13.95 14.16 -4.25
N ARG A 216 -12.80 14.28 -3.56
CA ARG A 216 -11.78 13.22 -3.52
C ARG A 216 -12.36 11.90 -3.00
N ARG A 217 -13.16 11.96 -1.92
CA ARG A 217 -13.90 10.81 -1.38
C ARG A 217 -14.80 10.14 -2.43
N ALA A 218 -15.54 10.90 -3.23
CA ALA A 218 -16.36 10.33 -4.31
C ALA A 218 -15.51 9.63 -5.39
N LYS A 219 -14.35 10.21 -5.76
CA LYS A 219 -13.40 9.57 -6.67
C LYS A 219 -12.86 8.24 -6.09
N ILE A 220 -12.55 8.20 -4.80
CA ILE A 220 -12.10 6.99 -4.10
C ILE A 220 -13.19 5.90 -4.14
N HIS A 221 -14.43 6.21 -3.77
CA HIS A 221 -15.54 5.27 -3.87
C HIS A 221 -15.73 4.74 -5.30
N TYR A 222 -15.63 5.62 -6.30
CA TYR A 222 -15.72 5.21 -7.70
C TYR A 222 -14.65 4.17 -8.06
N LEU A 223 -13.39 4.39 -7.66
CA LEU A 223 -12.28 3.47 -7.92
C LEU A 223 -12.46 2.13 -7.17
N LEU A 224 -12.83 2.18 -5.90
CA LEU A 224 -13.07 0.97 -5.10
C LEU A 224 -14.24 0.13 -5.62
N ARG A 225 -15.27 0.76 -6.22
CA ARG A 225 -16.37 0.02 -6.86
C ARG A 225 -15.90 -0.82 -8.05
N GLN A 226 -14.91 -0.34 -8.79
CA GLN A 226 -14.39 -1.07 -9.96
C GLN A 226 -13.72 -2.38 -9.56
N THR A 227 -13.23 -2.48 -8.32
CA THR A 227 -12.54 -3.66 -7.80
C THR A 227 -13.39 -4.47 -6.83
N GLY A 228 -14.64 -4.08 -6.57
CA GLY A 228 -15.46 -4.72 -5.54
C GLY A 228 -14.97 -4.49 -4.11
N ASN A 229 -14.11 -3.49 -3.87
CA ASN A 229 -13.58 -3.11 -2.56
C ASN A 229 -14.24 -1.84 -1.99
N ASP A 230 -15.42 -1.45 -2.50
CA ASP A 230 -16.15 -0.25 -2.05
C ASP A 230 -16.76 -0.47 -0.67
N VAL A 231 -15.94 -0.27 0.35
CA VAL A 231 -16.30 -0.34 1.76
C VAL A 231 -16.14 1.05 2.36
N ASP A 232 -17.18 1.57 2.99
CA ASP A 232 -17.21 2.96 3.51
C ASP A 232 -16.03 3.28 4.43
N GLY A 233 -15.66 2.37 5.33
CA GLY A 233 -14.52 2.55 6.23
C GLY A 233 -13.19 2.64 5.50
N LEU A 234 -13.01 1.91 4.39
CA LEU A 234 -11.81 1.96 3.57
C LEU A 234 -11.74 3.25 2.76
N ALA A 235 -12.86 3.67 2.18
CA ALA A 235 -12.94 4.93 1.44
C ALA A 235 -12.66 6.14 2.35
N GLU A 236 -13.22 6.14 3.56
CA GLU A 236 -12.94 7.13 4.61
C GLU A 236 -11.45 7.13 4.99
N PHE A 237 -10.88 5.94 5.24
CA PHE A 237 -9.46 5.81 5.57
C PHE A 237 -8.56 6.39 4.48
N ILE A 238 -8.78 6.05 3.21
CA ILE A 238 -7.93 6.53 2.11
C ILE A 238 -8.03 8.07 1.98
N ASP A 239 -9.23 8.63 2.17
CA ASP A 239 -9.44 10.08 2.13
C ASP A 239 -8.69 10.79 3.28
N ASP A 240 -8.82 10.27 4.50
CA ASP A 240 -8.12 10.76 5.69
C ASP A 240 -6.60 10.61 5.56
N ASP A 241 -6.14 9.52 4.94
CA ASP A 241 -4.74 9.22 4.74
C ASP A 241 -4.08 10.25 3.82
N ILE A 242 -4.73 10.58 2.70
CA ILE A 242 -4.25 11.61 1.77
C ILE A 242 -4.29 12.99 2.45
N ASP A 243 -5.33 13.30 3.22
CA ASP A 243 -5.36 14.55 3.99
C ASP A 243 -4.24 14.64 5.01
N SER A 244 -3.87 13.52 5.63
CA SER A 244 -2.73 13.47 6.54
C SER A 244 -1.40 13.70 5.81
N VAL A 245 -1.21 13.16 4.60
CA VAL A 245 -0.04 13.49 3.76
C VAL A 245 -0.02 14.99 3.40
N VAL A 246 -1.16 15.57 3.04
CA VAL A 246 -1.24 17.00 2.72
C VAL A 246 -0.98 17.87 3.95
N ALA A 247 -1.48 17.48 5.12
CA ALA A 247 -1.20 18.16 6.39
C ALA A 247 0.30 18.12 6.72
N LEU A 248 0.98 17.00 6.46
CA LEU A 248 2.43 16.88 6.59
C LEU A 248 3.16 17.89 5.69
N PHE A 249 2.71 18.03 4.44
CA PHE A 249 3.32 19.00 3.52
C PHE A 249 3.23 20.43 4.02
N ASP A 250 2.15 20.80 4.71
CA ASP A 250 2.00 22.15 5.23
C ASP A 250 3.02 22.44 6.33
N ASP A 251 3.36 21.46 7.16
CA ASP A 251 4.43 21.56 8.17
C ASP A 251 5.83 21.68 7.51
N PHE A 252 6.08 20.93 6.43
CA PHE A 252 7.34 21.04 5.67
C PHE A 252 7.46 22.33 4.84
N ASN A 253 6.34 22.90 4.41
CA ASN A 253 6.31 24.15 3.65
C ASN A 253 6.41 25.39 4.55
N GLY A 254 5.90 25.30 5.79
CA GLY A 254 5.74 26.41 6.73
C GLY A 254 7.02 27.13 7.13
N GLY A 255 8.22 26.54 6.90
CA GLY A 255 9.51 27.22 7.02
C GLY A 255 9.89 27.71 8.44
N THR A 256 9.13 27.34 9.47
CA THR A 256 9.19 27.92 10.82
C THR A 256 9.80 26.99 11.88
N HIS A 257 10.32 25.82 11.50
CA HIS A 257 10.76 24.81 12.47
C HIS A 257 12.22 24.42 12.25
N GLY A 258 13.08 24.81 13.21
CA GLY A 258 14.54 24.59 13.25
C GLY A 258 15.35 25.90 13.20
N PRO A 259 16.64 25.92 13.62
CA PRO A 259 17.47 27.13 13.70
C PRO A 259 17.60 27.93 12.38
N ALA A 260 17.21 27.33 11.26
CA ALA A 260 17.13 27.95 9.93
C ALA A 260 16.01 27.36 9.04
N GLY A 261 14.96 26.76 9.62
CA GLY A 261 13.90 26.08 8.84
C GLY A 261 14.38 24.87 8.03
N ARG A 262 15.41 24.16 8.52
CA ARG A 262 15.98 22.96 7.90
C ARG A 262 15.45 21.71 8.57
N PHE A 263 15.09 20.72 7.75
CA PHE A 263 14.74 19.37 8.19
C PHE A 263 15.96 18.47 8.10
N ASP A 264 16.14 17.63 9.12
CA ASP A 264 17.22 16.65 9.13
C ASP A 264 16.93 15.47 8.20
N PHE A 265 17.93 14.60 8.05
CA PHE A 265 17.81 13.42 7.20
C PHE A 265 16.65 12.50 7.62
N ALA A 266 16.46 12.27 8.92
CA ALA A 266 15.43 11.39 9.43
C ALA A 266 14.03 11.93 9.09
N GLN A 267 13.81 13.23 9.25
CA GLN A 267 12.56 13.91 8.90
C GLN A 267 12.27 13.83 7.40
N LEU A 268 13.27 14.08 6.54
CA LEU A 268 13.10 13.97 5.09
C LEU A 268 12.87 12.53 4.63
N ALA A 269 13.54 11.55 5.26
CA ALA A 269 13.32 10.14 4.99
C ALA A 269 11.91 9.69 5.41
N ALA A 270 11.41 10.19 6.54
CA ALA A 270 10.05 9.93 7.00
C ALA A 270 9.00 10.54 6.07
N LEU A 271 9.20 11.79 5.64
CA LEU A 271 8.37 12.45 4.62
C LEU A 271 8.31 11.63 3.33
N LYS A 272 9.48 11.22 2.81
CA LYS A 272 9.56 10.40 1.60
C LYS A 272 8.82 9.08 1.76
N THR A 273 9.08 8.36 2.85
CA THR A 273 8.44 7.06 3.12
C THR A 273 6.92 7.21 3.18
N ARG A 274 6.43 8.28 3.81
CA ARG A 274 5.00 8.58 3.90
C ARG A 274 4.36 8.83 2.54
N VAL A 275 5.05 9.53 1.63
CA VAL A 275 4.56 9.78 0.28
C VAL A 275 4.62 8.52 -0.59
N GLU A 276 5.70 7.73 -0.50
CA GLU A 276 5.82 6.47 -1.24
C GLU A 276 4.71 5.49 -0.88
N GLY A 277 4.42 5.35 0.42
CA GLY A 277 3.33 4.52 0.91
C GLY A 277 1.97 4.95 0.36
N ALA A 278 1.67 6.26 0.39
CA ALA A 278 0.44 6.80 -0.18
C ALA A 278 0.34 6.56 -1.70
N ILE A 279 1.45 6.69 -2.44
CA ILE A 279 1.49 6.37 -3.88
C ILE A 279 1.23 4.89 -4.12
N GLN A 280 1.83 3.98 -3.35
CA GLN A 280 1.60 2.54 -3.48
C GLN A 280 0.14 2.18 -3.18
N PHE A 281 -0.48 2.82 -2.19
CA PHE A 281 -1.89 2.65 -1.92
C PHE A 281 -2.73 3.12 -3.10
N LEU A 282 -2.51 4.35 -3.57
CA LEU A 282 -3.26 4.88 -4.71
C LEU A 282 -3.10 4.03 -5.97
N HIS A 283 -1.88 3.55 -6.25
CA HIS A 283 -1.63 2.61 -7.34
C HIS A 283 -2.49 1.34 -7.23
N ARG A 284 -2.54 0.73 -6.04
CA ARG A 284 -3.32 -0.49 -5.81
C ARG A 284 -4.83 -0.29 -5.99
N ILE A 285 -5.36 0.92 -5.84
CA ILE A 285 -6.79 1.18 -6.08
C ILE A 285 -7.09 1.65 -7.51
N VAL A 286 -6.10 2.04 -8.33
CA VAL A 286 -6.35 2.53 -9.70
C VAL A 286 -5.92 1.59 -10.82
N VAL A 287 -4.95 0.70 -10.58
CA VAL A 287 -4.47 -0.27 -11.57
C VAL A 287 -5.15 -1.60 -11.31
N HIS A 288 -5.78 -2.20 -12.32
CA HIS A 288 -6.60 -3.43 -12.23
C HIS A 288 -6.06 -4.54 -13.13
#